data_AF-A0A0W1L083-F1
#
_entry.id   AF-A0A0W1L083-F1
#
_cell.length_a   1.000
_cell.length_b   1.000
_cell.length_c   1.000
_cell.angle_alpha   90.00
_cell.angle_beta   90.00
_cell.angle_gamma   90.00
#
_symmetry.space_group_name_H-M   'P 1'
#
loop_
_entity.id
_entity.type
_entity.pdbx_description
1 polymer ?
#
loop_
_entity_poly.entity_id
_entity_poly.type
_entity_poly.pdbx_seq_one_letter_code
_entity_poly.pdbx_strand_id
1 'polypeptide(L)'
;MKVFTLRLYEYYKYIFDSKRNPLRHIPDPVSRFYIMTILAGMWSFSFAIYFGSIIYFGVSLAAHALLLLMFFFTMAVFYDAEKNKSSWLLNLRKDRY
;
A
#
# COMPACT_ATOMS: atom_id res chain seq x y z
N MET A 1 -3.15 -15.02 -13.46
CA MET A 1 -2.39 -14.30 -12.41
C MET A 1 -1.89 -12.92 -12.86
N LYS A 2 -1.27 -12.80 -14.04
CA LYS A 2 -0.75 -11.54 -14.62
C LYS A 2 -1.73 -10.35 -14.68
N VAL A 3 -2.99 -10.59 -15.07
CA VAL A 3 -4.04 -9.56 -15.12
C VAL A 3 -4.47 -9.08 -13.73
N PHE A 4 -4.40 -9.96 -12.73
CA PHE A 4 -4.74 -9.61 -11.34
C PHE A 4 -3.69 -8.66 -10.76
N THR A 5 -2.40 -8.95 -10.96
CA THR A 5 -1.31 -8.07 -10.49
C THR A 5 -1.33 -6.70 -11.17
N LEU A 6 -1.67 -6.64 -12.47
CA LEU A 6 -1.90 -5.36 -13.16
C LEU A 6 -3.06 -4.55 -12.57
N ARG A 7 -4.18 -5.21 -12.25
CA ARG A 7 -5.32 -4.54 -11.62
C ARG A 7 -4.97 -4.01 -10.22
N LEU A 8 -4.25 -4.81 -9.42
CA LEU A 8 -3.75 -4.37 -8.11
C LEU A 8 -2.86 -3.13 -8.25
N TYR A 9 -1.96 -3.09 -9.23
CA TYR A 9 -1.12 -1.92 -9.50
C TYR A 9 -1.94 -0.68 -9.86
N GLU A 10 -2.98 -0.82 -10.67
CA GLU A 10 -3.86 0.31 -11.03
C GLU A 10 -4.70 0.80 -9.85
N TYR A 11 -5.25 -0.12 -9.04
CA TYR A 11 -5.96 0.25 -7.81
C TYR A 11 -5.03 0.92 -6.81
N TYR A 12 -3.80 0.42 -6.66
CA TYR A 12 -2.78 1.07 -5.84
C TYR A 12 -2.51 2.49 -6.33
N LYS A 13 -2.23 2.66 -7.63
CA LYS A 13 -2.00 3.97 -8.24
C LYS A 13 -3.17 4.90 -7.97
N TYR A 14 -4.40 4.40 -8.01
CA TYR A 14 -5.61 5.17 -7.67
C TYR A 14 -5.71 5.54 -6.18
N ILE A 15 -5.51 4.58 -5.27
CA ILE A 15 -5.63 4.77 -3.80
C ILE A 15 -4.53 5.71 -3.30
N PHE A 16 -3.30 5.51 -3.76
CA PHE A 16 -2.14 6.33 -3.39
C PHE A 16 -1.97 7.56 -4.29
N ASP A 17 -2.86 7.78 -5.26
CA ASP A 17 -2.91 9.06 -5.97
C ASP A 17 -3.26 10.15 -4.99
N SER A 18 -2.29 11.02 -4.75
CA SER A 18 -2.42 12.19 -3.89
C SER A 18 -3.56 13.12 -4.35
N LYS A 19 -3.99 13.04 -5.62
CA LYS A 19 -5.13 13.81 -6.14
C LYS A 19 -6.49 13.16 -5.89
N ARG A 20 -6.55 11.87 -5.60
CA ARG A 20 -7.82 11.11 -5.51
C ARG A 20 -8.15 10.62 -4.12
N ASN A 21 -7.15 10.40 -3.27
CA ASN A 21 -7.40 9.88 -1.93
C ASN A 21 -8.18 10.89 -1.05
N PRO A 22 -8.98 10.46 -0.06
CA PRO A 22 -9.77 11.36 0.81
C PRO A 22 -8.97 12.48 1.51
N LEU A 23 -7.70 12.23 1.81
CA LEU A 23 -6.70 13.16 2.36
C LEU A 23 -6.10 14.11 1.31
N ARG A 24 -6.61 14.15 0.07
CA ARG A 24 -6.10 14.99 -1.03
C ARG A 24 -6.06 16.48 -0.71
N HIS A 25 -6.90 16.96 0.21
CA HIS A 25 -6.99 18.38 0.58
C HIS A 25 -5.87 18.83 1.53
N ILE A 26 -5.10 17.90 2.11
CA ILE A 26 -3.95 18.23 2.94
C ILE A 26 -2.78 18.59 2.02
N PRO A 27 -2.20 19.80 2.05
CA PRO A 27 -1.23 20.23 1.04
C PRO A 27 0.07 19.39 1.03
N ASP A 28 0.53 18.93 2.19
CA ASP A 28 1.79 18.20 2.33
C ASP A 28 1.64 16.68 2.14
N PRO A 29 2.33 16.05 1.18
CA PRO A 29 2.26 14.60 0.94
C PRO A 29 2.83 13.76 2.09
N VAL A 30 3.84 14.25 2.80
CA VAL A 30 4.46 13.53 3.93
C VAL A 30 3.46 13.39 5.07
N SER A 31 2.73 14.45 5.39
CA SER A 31 1.66 14.48 6.39
C SER A 31 0.57 13.46 6.07
N ARG A 32 0.20 13.27 4.80
CA ARG A 32 -0.79 12.26 4.39
C ARG A 32 -0.32 10.85 4.69
N PHE A 33 0.93 10.54 4.35
CA PHE A 33 1.53 9.24 4.64
C PHE A 33 1.62 9.00 6.16
N TYR A 34 1.99 10.03 6.91
CA TYR A 34 2.09 9.98 8.36
C TYR A 34 0.74 9.69 9.02
N ILE A 35 -0.33 10.36 8.59
CA ILE A 35 -1.70 10.12 9.09
C ILE A 35 -2.15 8.69 8.82
N MET A 36 -1.91 8.15 7.61
CA MET A 36 -2.25 6.75 7.30
C MET A 36 -1.45 5.77 8.17
N THR A 37 -0.18 6.07 8.45
CA THR A 37 0.68 5.22 9.29
C THR A 37 0.21 5.22 10.74
N ILE A 38 -0.15 6.39 11.28
CA ILE A 38 -0.75 6.48 12.63
C ILE A 38 -2.05 5.66 12.69
N LEU A 39 -2.92 5.80 11.69
CA LEU A 39 -4.19 5.07 11.66
C LEU A 39 -3.97 3.55 11.67
N ALA A 40 -2.98 3.04 10.94
CA ALA A 40 -2.61 1.62 10.98
C ALA A 40 -2.09 1.20 12.37
N GLY A 41 -1.30 2.05 13.03
CA GLY A 41 -0.84 1.83 14.40
C GLY A 41 -1.99 1.81 15.42
N MET A 42 -2.98 2.70 15.26
CA MET A 42 -4.17 2.76 16.13
C MET A 42 -5.00 1.48 16.07
N TRP A 43 -5.10 0.83 14.90
CA TRP A 43 -5.75 -0.48 14.80
C TRP A 43 -5.01 -1.57 15.56
N SER A 44 -3.67 -1.60 15.47
CA SER A 44 -2.86 -2.54 16.26
C SER A 44 -3.03 -2.30 17.76
N PHE A 45 -3.13 -1.04 18.19
CA PHE A 45 -3.40 -0.68 19.58
C PHE A 45 -4.81 -1.10 20.02
N SER A 46 -5.81 -0.96 19.15
CA SER A 46 -7.18 -1.40 19.42
C SER A 46 -7.24 -2.90 19.67
N PHE A 47 -6.50 -3.72 18.91
CA PHE A 47 -6.39 -5.15 19.17
C PHE A 47 -5.72 -5.46 20.51
N ALA A 48 -4.70 -4.71 20.87
CA ALA A 48 -4.04 -4.86 22.17
C ALA A 48 -5.00 -4.61 23.35
N ILE A 49 -5.82 -3.56 23.26
CA ILE A 49 -6.87 -3.26 24.24
C ILE A 49 -7.91 -4.39 24.26
N TYR A 50 -8.38 -4.83 23.09
CA TYR A 50 -9.40 -5.87 22.98
C TYR A 50 -8.99 -7.18 23.66
N PHE A 51 -7.73 -7.59 23.49
CA PHE A 51 -7.18 -8.79 24.14
C PHE A 51 -6.57 -8.52 25.53
N GLY A 52 -6.55 -7.27 25.98
CA GLY A 52 -5.96 -6.87 27.26
C GLY A 52 -4.47 -7.17 27.39
N SER A 53 -3.72 -7.24 26.28
CA SER A 53 -2.31 -7.68 26.29
C SER A 53 -1.45 -6.93 25.27
N ILE A 54 -0.35 -6.36 25.78
CA ILE A 54 0.64 -5.62 24.99
C ILE A 54 1.44 -6.53 24.04
N ILE A 55 1.49 -7.84 24.29
CA ILE A 55 2.15 -8.77 23.37
C ILE A 55 1.40 -8.80 22.03
N TYR A 56 0.07 -8.76 22.07
CA TYR A 56 -0.76 -8.69 20.86
C TYR A 56 -0.59 -7.37 20.10
N PHE A 57 -0.28 -6.26 20.80
CA PHE A 57 0.14 -5.03 20.13
C PHE A 57 1.37 -5.26 19.25
N GLY A 58 2.43 -5.83 19.84
CA GLY A 58 3.69 -6.07 19.14
C GLY A 58 3.52 -7.03 17.96
N VAL A 59 2.80 -8.13 18.16
CA VAL A 59 2.51 -9.11 17.09
C VAL A 59 1.67 -8.48 15.98
N SER A 60 0.60 -7.75 16.32
CA SER A 60 -0.25 -7.07 15.33
C SER A 60 0.54 -6.03 14.54
N LEU A 61 1.36 -5.24 15.21
CA LEU A 61 2.17 -4.20 14.58
C LEU A 61 3.21 -4.82 13.62
N ALA A 62 3.88 -5.90 14.04
CA ALA A 62 4.83 -6.63 13.20
C ALA A 62 4.14 -7.26 11.98
N ALA A 63 2.97 -7.88 12.17
CA ALA A 63 2.19 -8.45 11.08
C ALA A 63 1.76 -7.39 10.05
N HIS A 64 1.28 -6.23 10.52
CA HIS A 64 0.96 -5.11 9.64
C HIS A 64 2.18 -4.58 8.89
N ALA A 65 3.32 -4.40 9.57
CA ALA A 65 4.54 -3.91 8.95
C ALA A 65 5.05 -4.86 7.85
N LEU A 66 5.04 -6.17 8.10
CA LEU A 66 5.41 -7.18 7.10
C LEU A 66 4.47 -7.17 5.88
N LEU A 67 3.16 -7.10 6.13
CA LEU A 67 2.17 -7.04 5.05
C LEU A 67 2.35 -5.78 4.19
N LEU A 68 2.50 -4.62 4.83
CA LEU A 68 2.76 -3.36 4.15
C LEU A 68 4.06 -3.41 3.36
N LEU A 69 5.15 -3.93 3.96
CA LEU A 69 6.44 -4.08 3.30
C LEU A 69 6.32 -4.91 2.01
N MET A 70 5.72 -6.11 2.09
CA MET A 70 5.54 -6.98 0.92
C MET A 70 4.67 -6.33 -0.16
N PHE A 71 3.60 -5.65 0.26
CA PHE A 71 2.70 -4.96 -0.64
C PHE A 71 3.41 -3.79 -1.36
N PHE A 72 4.05 -2.88 -0.62
CA PHE A 72 4.79 -1.76 -1.20
C PHE A 72 5.98 -2.23 -2.04
N PHE A 73 6.69 -3.29 -1.63
CA PHE A 73 7.78 -3.86 -2.41
C PHE A 73 7.30 -4.34 -3.79
N THR A 74 6.18 -5.08 -3.82
CA THR A 74 5.56 -5.53 -5.07
C THR A 74 5.18 -4.33 -5.94
N MET A 75 4.56 -3.30 -5.36
CA MET A 75 4.16 -2.11 -6.11
C MET A 75 5.36 -1.30 -6.62
N ALA A 76 6.45 -1.26 -5.86
CA ALA A 76 7.69 -0.60 -6.26
C ALA A 76 8.29 -1.24 -7.51
N VAL A 77 8.26 -2.58 -7.62
CA VAL A 77 8.71 -3.30 -8.83
C VAL A 77 7.89 -2.89 -10.06
N PHE A 78 6.56 -2.80 -9.94
CA PHE A 78 5.71 -2.35 -11.06
C PHE A 78 5.90 -0.87 -11.38
N TYR A 79 6.09 -0.03 -10.37
CA TYR A 79 6.35 1.40 -10.55
C TYR A 79 7.67 1.64 -11.28
N ASP A 80 8.73 0.94 -10.88
CA ASP A 80 10.03 0.99 -11.56
C ASP A 80 9.91 0.51 -13.02
N ALA A 81 9.17 -0.59 -13.26
CA ALA A 81 8.90 -1.07 -14.60
C ALA A 81 8.10 -0.07 -15.47
N GLU A 82 7.15 0.67 -14.89
CA GLU A 82 6.41 1.72 -15.58
C GLU A 82 7.32 2.90 -15.93
N LYS A 83 8.16 3.34 -14.99
CA LYS A 83 9.13 4.43 -15.18
C LYS A 83 10.16 4.10 -16.27
N ASN A 84 10.64 2.87 -16.28
CA ASN A 84 11.66 2.39 -17.22
C ASN A 84 11.08 1.84 -18.54
N LYS A 85 9.74 1.88 -18.72
CA LYS A 85 9.03 1.34 -19.90
C LYS A 85 9.42 -0.11 -20.23
N SER A 86 9.57 -0.95 -19.20
CA SER A 86 10.06 -2.32 -19.38
C SER A 86 9.16 -3.13 -20.33
N SER A 87 9.78 -3.89 -21.24
CA SER A 87 9.09 -4.66 -22.28
C SER A 87 8.04 -5.64 -21.73
N TRP A 88 8.35 -6.31 -20.61
CA TRP A 88 7.43 -7.25 -19.99
C TRP A 88 6.13 -6.60 -19.52
N LEU A 89 6.16 -5.38 -18.99
CA LEU A 89 4.99 -4.64 -18.53
C LEU A 89 4.12 -4.17 -19.71
N LEU A 90 4.76 -3.73 -20.79
CA LEU A 90 4.07 -3.34 -22.02
C LEU A 90 3.35 -4.53 -22.65
N ASN A 91 4.01 -5.69 -22.73
CA ASN A 91 3.40 -6.94 -23.18
C ASN A 91 2.23 -7.34 -22.27
N LEU A 92 2.40 -7.23 -20.95
CA LEU A 92 1.33 -7.50 -19.98
C LEU A 92 0.10 -6.64 -20.20
N ARG A 93 0.30 -5.37 -20.56
CA ARG A 93 -0.78 -4.42 -20.87
C ARG A 93 -1.42 -4.73 -22.22
N LYS A 94 -0.63 -5.17 -23.21
CA LYS A 94 -1.11 -5.60 -24.52
C LYS A 94 -1.98 -6.86 -24.42
N ASP A 95 -1.57 -7.84 -23.63
CA ASP A 95 -2.32 -9.10 -23.39
C ASP A 95 -3.68 -8.86 -22.69
N ARG A 96 -3.94 -7.64 -22.20
CA ARG A 96 -5.21 -7.26 -21.56
C ARG A 96 -6.28 -6.81 -22.57
N TYR A 97 -5.88 -6.44 -23.78
CA TYR A 97 -6.75 -5.96 -24.87
C TYR A 97 -6.75 -6.97 -26.02
#